data_AF-A0A2T0KL23-F1
#
_entry.id   AF-A0A2T0KL23-F1
#
_cell.length_a   1.000
_cell.length_b   1.000
_cell.length_c   1.000
_cell.angle_alpha   90.00
_cell.angle_beta   90.00
_cell.angle_gamma   90.00
#
_symmetry.space_group_name_H-M   'P 1'
#
loop_
_entity.id
_entity.type
_entity.pdbx_description
1 polymer ?
#
loop_
_entity_poly.entity_id
_entity_poly.type
_entity_poly.pdbx_seq_one_letter_code
_entity_poly.pdbx_strand_id
1 'polypeptide(L)'
;MLGVTGVLSRVAELQDQLGLNPAPAATGGTSGAKFASALAGVTGKASGATTAGPSGGDVVKAAKKYLGTPYVFGGDDPAKGLDCSALVQRAYRDLGVELPRNSWQQAKAGRPVTSLADAKPGDILAFNSPVDHVAIYLGDNKMIAAPKPGDHVKIQSVYETPSAIRRVLDTVPTAAVQDMSSLRPAGLRGTSGALAGVPYANLFEQAGAKHGVSPKLLAAVAKVESGYDPRAVSKAGAQGLMQLMPATARGLGVNNAFDPAQAVNGAAKLLASHLREFKSVPLALAAYNAGGGAVHKYDGIPPFAETQAYVPKVQKALAALGG
;
A
#
# COMPACT_ATOMS: atom_id res chain seq x y z
N MET A 1 -11.37 58.49 66.01
CA MET A 1 -10.19 57.92 65.33
C MET A 1 -10.62 56.65 64.62
N LEU A 2 -11.10 56.79 63.39
CA LEU A 2 -11.53 55.65 62.58
C LEU A 2 -10.27 54.98 62.04
N GLY A 3 -9.85 53.90 62.73
CA GLY A 3 -8.63 53.17 62.41
C GLY A 3 -8.65 52.58 61.00
N VAL A 4 -7.45 52.27 60.53
CA VAL A 4 -7.08 51.75 59.19
C VAL A 4 -7.97 50.58 58.70
N THR A 5 -8.67 49.91 59.61
CA THR A 5 -9.69 48.88 59.34
C THR A 5 -10.87 49.37 58.48
N GLY A 6 -11.28 50.64 58.57
CA GLY A 6 -12.42 51.17 57.80
C GLY A 6 -12.13 51.47 56.33
N VAL A 7 -10.88 51.79 55.97
CA VAL A 7 -10.48 52.06 54.58
C VAL A 7 -10.24 50.76 53.81
N LEU A 8 -9.77 49.70 54.48
CA LEU A 8 -9.58 48.38 53.86
C LEU A 8 -10.92 47.69 53.50
N SER A 9 -11.97 47.87 54.32
CA SER A 9 -13.30 47.34 54.00
C SER A 9 -13.94 47.99 52.76
N ARG A 10 -13.61 49.25 52.46
CA ARG A 10 -14.15 49.96 51.28
C ARG A 10 -13.44 49.58 49.97
N VAL A 11 -12.17 49.16 50.02
CA VAL A 11 -11.44 48.65 48.84
C VAL A 11 -11.92 47.24 48.45
N ALA A 12 -12.26 46.39 49.44
CA ALA A 12 -12.79 45.04 49.19
C ALA A 12 -14.19 45.06 48.56
N GLU A 13 -15.09 45.96 49.00
CA GLU A 13 -16.42 46.13 48.37
C GLU A 13 -16.35 46.62 46.92
N LEU A 14 -15.37 47.47 46.57
CA LEU A 14 -15.20 47.99 45.22
C LEU A 14 -14.56 46.98 44.25
N GLN A 15 -13.83 45.99 44.74
CA GLN A 15 -13.26 44.92 43.91
C GLN A 15 -14.30 43.84 43.56
N ASP A 16 -15.31 43.62 44.41
CA ASP A 16 -16.40 42.65 44.18
C ASP A 16 -17.45 43.18 43.17
N GLN A 17 -17.67 44.50 43.12
CA GLN A 17 -18.53 45.13 42.11
C GLN A 17 -17.89 45.24 40.71
N LEU A 18 -16.56 45.09 40.59
CA LEU A 18 -15.81 45.25 39.34
C LEU A 18 -15.27 43.94 38.73
N GLY A 19 -15.53 42.79 39.36
CA GLY A 19 -15.27 41.47 38.74
C GLY A 19 -13.80 41.16 38.45
N LEU A 20 -12.86 41.67 39.24
CA LEU A 20 -11.42 41.48 39.05
C LEU A 20 -10.78 40.82 40.29
N ASN A 21 -11.01 39.50 40.50
CA ASN A 21 -9.97 38.45 40.64
C ASN A 21 -10.48 37.13 41.30
N PRO A 22 -9.74 35.99 41.16
CA PRO A 22 -10.24 34.78 40.51
C PRO A 22 -10.72 33.68 41.47
N ALA A 23 -11.63 32.84 41.00
CA ALA A 23 -12.01 31.62 41.70
C ALA A 23 -11.03 30.46 41.40
N PRO A 24 -10.76 29.59 42.39
CA PRO A 24 -9.78 28.51 42.32
C PRO A 24 -10.28 27.34 41.46
N ALA A 25 -9.35 26.70 40.75
CA ALA A 25 -9.61 25.50 39.98
C ALA A 25 -9.81 24.28 40.89
N ALA A 26 -11.01 23.70 40.90
CA ALA A 26 -11.21 22.24 40.93
C ALA A 26 -12.68 21.83 40.68
N THR A 27 -12.81 20.89 39.73
CA THR A 27 -13.83 19.82 39.63
C THR A 27 -15.29 20.17 39.30
N GLY A 28 -15.72 19.76 38.11
CA GLY A 28 -17.13 19.69 37.72
C GLY A 28 -17.31 19.31 36.25
N GLY A 29 -17.03 18.05 35.91
CA GLY A 29 -17.30 17.51 34.57
C GLY A 29 -18.80 17.38 34.32
N THR A 30 -19.27 17.78 33.14
CA THR A 30 -20.57 17.32 32.58
C THR A 30 -20.81 17.64 31.09
N SER A 31 -19.85 18.19 30.34
CA SER A 31 -20.05 18.47 28.91
C SER A 31 -19.69 17.30 27.96
N GLY A 32 -18.83 16.36 28.39
CA GLY A 32 -18.43 15.21 27.56
C GLY A 32 -19.45 14.06 27.53
N ALA A 33 -20.06 13.73 28.67
CA ALA A 33 -20.98 12.60 28.78
C ALA A 33 -22.32 12.85 28.06
N LYS A 34 -22.79 14.10 28.03
CA LYS A 34 -24.02 14.46 27.30
C LYS A 34 -23.82 14.51 25.79
N PHE A 35 -22.62 14.88 25.33
CA PHE A 35 -22.25 14.77 23.91
C PHE A 35 -22.09 13.30 23.49
N ALA A 36 -21.46 12.47 24.33
CA ALA A 36 -21.34 11.03 24.08
C ALA A 36 -22.68 10.30 24.08
N SER A 37 -23.61 10.63 24.99
CA SER A 37 -24.98 10.08 24.97
C SER A 37 -25.83 10.60 23.81
N ALA A 38 -25.67 11.87 23.42
CA ALA A 38 -26.33 12.41 22.23
C ALA A 38 -25.80 11.75 20.95
N LEU A 39 -24.48 11.51 20.86
CA LEU A 39 -23.84 10.79 19.75
C LEU A 39 -24.20 9.30 19.72
N ALA A 40 -24.32 8.64 20.89
CA ALA A 40 -24.82 7.27 21.00
C ALA A 40 -26.30 7.14 20.60
N GLY A 41 -27.11 8.18 20.89
CA GLY A 41 -28.52 8.24 20.50
C GLY A 41 -28.74 8.42 18.99
N VAL A 42 -27.84 9.09 18.26
CA VAL A 42 -27.90 9.24 16.80
C VAL A 42 -27.14 8.16 16.03
N THR A 43 -26.29 7.37 16.68
CA THR A 43 -25.59 6.21 16.08
C THR A 43 -26.25 4.86 16.43
N GLY A 44 -27.23 4.84 17.33
CA GLY A 44 -27.94 3.62 17.77
C GLY A 44 -28.95 3.03 16.80
N LYS A 45 -29.06 3.51 15.55
CA LYS A 45 -29.97 2.92 14.56
C LYS A 45 -29.44 3.00 13.12
N ALA A 46 -28.23 2.48 12.93
CA ALA A 46 -27.83 1.90 11.66
C ALA A 46 -27.18 0.56 11.95
N SER A 47 -28.01 -0.50 12.01
CA SER A 47 -27.55 -1.87 11.90
C SER A 47 -27.02 -2.09 10.47
N GLY A 48 -25.82 -1.60 10.21
CA GLY A 48 -25.01 -1.97 9.06
C GLY A 48 -23.94 -2.92 9.58
N ALA A 49 -24.06 -4.21 9.26
CA ALA A 49 -22.98 -5.15 9.45
C ALA A 49 -21.72 -4.59 8.77
N THR A 50 -20.70 -4.22 9.56
CA THR A 50 -19.34 -4.12 9.05
C THR A 50 -18.94 -5.54 8.67
N THR A 51 -19.12 -5.90 7.39
CA THR A 51 -18.65 -7.17 6.84
C THR A 51 -17.15 -7.23 7.09
N ALA A 52 -16.73 -8.04 8.07
CA ALA A 52 -15.33 -8.41 8.22
C ALA A 52 -14.87 -8.97 6.86
N GLY A 53 -13.74 -8.47 6.35
CA GLY A 53 -13.19 -8.93 5.08
C GLY A 53 -12.95 -10.45 5.05
N PRO A 54 -12.75 -11.04 3.87
CA PRO A 54 -12.55 -12.48 3.73
C PRO A 54 -11.41 -12.98 4.64
N SER A 55 -11.62 -14.11 5.27
CA SER A 55 -10.67 -14.76 6.18
C SER A 55 -9.80 -15.78 5.44
N GLY A 56 -8.73 -16.23 6.08
CA GLY A 56 -7.93 -17.36 5.57
C GLY A 56 -8.74 -18.68 5.46
N GLY A 57 -9.77 -18.85 6.30
CA GLY A 57 -10.73 -19.96 6.17
C GLY A 57 -11.55 -19.88 4.89
N ASP A 58 -11.91 -18.66 4.46
CA ASP A 58 -12.61 -18.44 3.19
C ASP A 58 -11.71 -18.76 2.00
N VAL A 59 -10.41 -18.50 2.09
CA VAL A 59 -9.41 -18.89 1.06
C VAL A 59 -9.36 -20.40 0.92
N VAL A 60 -9.29 -21.13 2.04
CA VAL A 60 -9.32 -22.60 2.03
C VAL A 60 -10.62 -23.11 1.41
N LYS A 61 -11.77 -22.52 1.78
CA LYS A 61 -13.07 -22.89 1.22
C LYS A 61 -13.13 -22.63 -0.29
N ALA A 62 -12.60 -21.50 -0.75
CA ALA A 62 -12.52 -21.17 -2.17
C ALA A 62 -11.60 -22.13 -2.93
N ALA A 63 -10.42 -22.42 -2.39
CA ALA A 63 -9.46 -23.36 -2.97
C ALA A 63 -10.04 -24.77 -3.13
N LYS A 64 -10.80 -25.25 -2.14
CA LYS A 64 -11.43 -26.58 -2.18
C LYS A 64 -12.41 -26.77 -3.34
N LYS A 65 -12.96 -25.69 -3.93
CA LYS A 65 -13.82 -25.78 -5.12
C LYS A 65 -13.08 -26.35 -6.35
N TYR A 66 -11.76 -26.24 -6.37
CA TYR A 66 -10.92 -26.69 -7.47
C TYR A 66 -10.34 -28.09 -7.26
N LEU A 67 -10.73 -28.82 -6.19
CA LEU A 67 -10.29 -30.19 -5.98
C LEU A 67 -10.64 -31.08 -7.17
N GLY A 68 -9.67 -31.88 -7.62
CA GLY A 68 -9.82 -32.74 -8.79
C GLY A 68 -9.52 -32.06 -10.13
N THR A 69 -9.37 -30.74 -10.18
CA THR A 69 -8.99 -30.05 -11.43
C THR A 69 -7.62 -30.55 -11.91
N PRO A 70 -7.48 -31.00 -13.18
CA PRO A 70 -6.21 -31.47 -13.70
C PRO A 70 -5.11 -30.40 -13.63
N TYR A 71 -3.88 -30.82 -13.38
CA TYR A 71 -2.74 -29.91 -13.52
C TYR A 71 -2.42 -29.69 -15.00
N VAL A 72 -2.31 -28.41 -15.40
CA VAL A 72 -1.79 -28.01 -16.71
C VAL A 72 -0.74 -26.93 -16.50
N PHE A 73 0.48 -27.16 -16.96
CA PHE A 73 1.57 -26.17 -16.84
C PHE A 73 1.19 -24.88 -17.58
N GLY A 74 1.18 -23.74 -16.88
CA GLY A 74 0.72 -22.46 -17.44
C GLY A 74 -0.80 -22.32 -17.55
N GLY A 75 -1.57 -23.34 -17.18
CA GLY A 75 -3.04 -23.32 -17.26
C GLY A 75 -3.68 -22.41 -16.20
N ASP A 76 -4.68 -21.63 -16.60
CA ASP A 76 -5.45 -20.70 -15.76
C ASP A 76 -6.98 -20.87 -15.85
N ASP A 77 -7.43 -21.83 -16.66
CA ASP A 77 -8.83 -22.14 -16.90
C ASP A 77 -9.24 -23.36 -16.06
N PRO A 78 -10.08 -23.21 -15.02
CA PRO A 78 -10.44 -24.31 -14.13
C PRO A 78 -11.20 -25.46 -14.81
N ALA A 79 -11.78 -25.21 -16.01
CA ALA A 79 -12.41 -26.27 -16.79
C ALA A 79 -11.41 -27.10 -17.61
N LYS A 80 -10.23 -26.56 -17.90
CA LYS A 80 -9.19 -27.23 -18.71
C LYS A 80 -8.01 -27.71 -17.88
N GLY A 81 -7.73 -27.03 -16.78
CA GLY A 81 -6.67 -27.36 -15.83
C GLY A 81 -5.96 -26.12 -15.29
N LEU A 82 -5.37 -26.27 -14.11
CA LEU A 82 -4.71 -25.20 -13.37
C LEU A 82 -3.26 -25.57 -13.05
N ASP A 83 -2.34 -24.61 -13.15
CA ASP A 83 -1.03 -24.74 -12.48
C ASP A 83 -1.09 -24.29 -11.01
N CYS A 84 0.03 -24.48 -10.30
CA CYS A 84 0.17 -24.17 -8.88
C CYS A 84 -0.20 -22.71 -8.55
N SER A 85 0.31 -21.77 -9.34
CA SER A 85 0.07 -20.34 -9.16
C SER A 85 -1.32 -19.90 -9.60
N ALA A 86 -1.91 -20.53 -10.61
CA ALA A 86 -3.29 -20.27 -11.03
C ALA A 86 -4.30 -20.71 -9.98
N LEU A 87 -4.09 -21.87 -9.33
CA LEU A 87 -4.90 -22.31 -8.20
C LEU A 87 -4.90 -21.28 -7.06
N VAL A 88 -3.71 -20.86 -6.63
CA VAL A 88 -3.55 -19.87 -5.56
C VAL A 88 -4.22 -18.55 -5.95
N GLN A 89 -3.92 -18.05 -7.15
CA GLN A 89 -4.51 -16.81 -7.67
C GLN A 89 -6.04 -16.88 -7.70
N ARG A 90 -6.60 -18.00 -8.16
CA ARG A 90 -8.04 -18.15 -8.32
C ARG A 90 -8.77 -18.24 -6.97
N ALA A 91 -8.23 -18.98 -6.01
CA ALA A 91 -8.81 -19.08 -4.67
C ALA A 91 -8.93 -17.71 -3.98
N TYR A 92 -7.92 -16.85 -4.17
CA TYR A 92 -7.94 -15.48 -3.67
C TYR A 92 -8.86 -14.57 -4.51
N ARG A 93 -8.86 -14.71 -5.84
CA ARG A 93 -9.73 -13.94 -6.75
C ARG A 93 -11.22 -14.19 -6.48
N ASP A 94 -11.61 -15.41 -6.15
CA ASP A 94 -12.98 -15.76 -5.77
C ASP A 94 -13.48 -15.01 -4.52
N LEU A 95 -12.55 -14.43 -3.75
CA LEU A 95 -12.81 -13.59 -2.57
C LEU A 95 -12.56 -12.11 -2.86
N GLY A 96 -12.35 -11.73 -4.12
CA GLY A 96 -12.04 -10.36 -4.53
C GLY A 96 -10.60 -9.93 -4.24
N VAL A 97 -9.69 -10.87 -3.96
CA VAL A 97 -8.28 -10.57 -3.68
C VAL A 97 -7.43 -10.91 -4.88
N GLU A 98 -6.76 -9.91 -5.45
CA GLU A 98 -5.88 -10.12 -6.60
C GLU A 98 -4.48 -10.58 -6.16
N LEU A 99 -3.99 -11.63 -6.82
CA LEU A 99 -2.62 -12.09 -6.67
C LEU A 99 -1.89 -12.11 -8.01
N PRO A 100 -0.56 -11.92 -8.03
CA PRO A 100 0.23 -12.07 -9.25
C PRO A 100 0.07 -13.46 -9.87
N ARG A 101 0.17 -13.59 -11.21
CA ARG A 101 0.02 -14.87 -11.91
C ARG A 101 1.15 -15.86 -11.64
N ASN A 102 2.32 -15.38 -11.25
CA ASN A 102 3.54 -16.18 -11.13
C ASN A 102 3.85 -16.57 -9.68
N SER A 103 4.24 -17.83 -9.47
CA SER A 103 4.58 -18.41 -8.16
C SER A 103 5.64 -17.61 -7.38
N TRP A 104 6.73 -17.20 -8.04
CA TRP A 104 7.79 -16.40 -7.41
C TRP A 104 7.33 -14.99 -6.96
N GLN A 105 6.30 -14.42 -7.60
CA GLN A 105 5.70 -13.15 -7.19
C GLN A 105 4.71 -13.36 -6.05
N GLN A 106 3.94 -14.45 -6.08
CA GLN A 106 3.06 -14.85 -4.98
C GLN A 106 3.85 -15.15 -3.70
N ALA A 107 5.04 -15.75 -3.83
CA ALA A 107 5.99 -15.96 -2.74
C ALA A 107 6.57 -14.66 -2.13
N LYS A 108 6.16 -13.48 -2.63
CA LYS A 108 6.47 -12.14 -2.10
C LYS A 108 5.21 -11.34 -1.77
N ALA A 109 4.01 -11.91 -1.96
CA ALA A 109 2.74 -11.26 -1.66
C ALA A 109 2.48 -11.25 -0.16
N GLY A 110 1.69 -10.29 0.33
CA GLY A 110 1.34 -10.20 1.74
C GLY A 110 2.55 -10.07 2.67
N ARG A 111 2.36 -10.41 3.94
CA ARG A 111 3.43 -10.38 4.95
C ARG A 111 4.12 -11.74 5.09
N PRO A 112 5.43 -11.77 5.38
CA PRO A 112 6.10 -13.02 5.73
C PRO A 112 5.50 -13.62 7.01
N VAL A 113 5.46 -14.95 7.04
CA VAL A 113 5.20 -15.75 8.24
C VAL A 113 6.47 -16.53 8.55
N THR A 114 6.93 -16.44 9.79
CA THR A 114 8.27 -16.87 10.20
C THR A 114 8.48 -18.37 10.10
N SER A 115 7.43 -19.16 10.34
CA SER A 115 7.51 -20.62 10.36
C SER A 115 6.18 -21.27 10.02
N LEU A 116 6.19 -22.58 9.76
CA LEU A 116 4.96 -23.35 9.57
C LEU A 116 4.11 -23.43 10.84
N ALA A 117 4.73 -23.28 12.03
CA ALA A 117 4.00 -23.21 13.31
C ALA A 117 3.18 -21.92 13.43
N ASP A 118 3.65 -20.83 12.82
CA ASP A 118 2.94 -19.55 12.77
C ASP A 118 1.95 -19.44 11.61
N ALA A 119 2.00 -20.42 10.69
CA ALA A 119 1.14 -20.46 9.51
C ALA A 119 -0.31 -20.71 9.91
N LYS A 120 -1.21 -20.02 9.22
CA LYS A 120 -2.66 -20.10 9.40
C LYS A 120 -3.30 -20.60 8.11
N PRO A 121 -4.47 -21.27 8.20
CA PRO A 121 -5.23 -21.64 7.03
C PRO A 121 -5.40 -20.45 6.08
N GLY A 122 -5.13 -20.65 4.79
CA GLY A 122 -5.15 -19.61 3.76
C GLY A 122 -3.76 -19.07 3.40
N ASP A 123 -2.75 -19.18 4.27
CA ASP A 123 -1.39 -18.72 3.96
C ASP A 123 -0.83 -19.43 2.72
N ILE A 124 -0.08 -18.71 1.90
CA ILE A 124 0.60 -19.26 0.73
C ILE A 124 1.91 -19.88 1.20
N LEU A 125 2.12 -21.15 0.88
CA LEU A 125 3.38 -21.86 1.03
C LEU A 125 4.13 -21.80 -0.31
N ALA A 126 5.39 -21.40 -0.31
CA ALA A 126 6.26 -21.39 -1.48
C ALA A 126 7.42 -22.37 -1.26
N PHE A 127 7.79 -23.10 -2.31
CA PHE A 127 8.80 -24.15 -2.27
C PHE A 127 9.91 -23.87 -3.29
N ASN A 128 11.09 -24.45 -3.03
CA ASN A 128 12.32 -24.30 -3.82
C ASN A 128 12.90 -22.87 -3.88
N SER A 129 14.12 -22.77 -4.42
CA SER A 129 14.81 -21.51 -4.71
C SER A 129 15.62 -21.68 -6.01
N PRO A 130 15.22 -21.05 -7.13
CA PRO A 130 14.07 -20.14 -7.29
C PRO A 130 12.72 -20.84 -7.07
N VAL A 131 11.70 -20.09 -6.65
CA VAL A 131 10.36 -20.63 -6.39
C VAL A 131 9.70 -21.08 -7.68
N ASP A 132 9.35 -22.36 -7.76
CA ASP A 132 8.63 -22.98 -8.88
C ASP A 132 7.26 -23.55 -8.45
N HIS A 133 7.06 -23.82 -7.16
CA HIS A 133 5.84 -24.39 -6.61
C HIS A 133 5.26 -23.55 -5.46
N VAL A 134 3.93 -23.42 -5.46
CA VAL A 134 3.16 -22.71 -4.43
C VAL A 134 1.88 -23.49 -4.10
N ALA A 135 1.43 -23.37 -2.86
CA ALA A 135 0.25 -24.05 -2.32
C ALA A 135 -0.47 -23.17 -1.29
N ILE A 136 -1.70 -23.54 -0.91
CA ILE A 136 -2.44 -22.89 0.17
C ILE A 136 -2.43 -23.79 1.40
N TYR A 137 -2.00 -23.26 2.55
CA TYR A 137 -1.99 -23.98 3.82
C TYR A 137 -3.40 -24.19 4.36
N LEU A 138 -3.68 -25.39 4.89
CA LEU A 138 -4.98 -25.76 5.47
C LEU A 138 -4.97 -25.81 7.00
N GLY A 139 -3.79 -25.75 7.64
CA GLY A 139 -3.62 -26.19 9.03
C GLY A 139 -3.19 -27.66 9.11
N ASP A 140 -2.83 -28.11 10.31
CA ASP A 140 -2.50 -29.51 10.63
C ASP A 140 -1.49 -30.17 9.68
N ASN A 141 -0.45 -29.41 9.28
CA ASN A 141 0.55 -29.85 8.31
C ASN A 141 -0.02 -30.30 6.95
N LYS A 142 -1.18 -29.76 6.54
CA LYS A 142 -1.83 -30.04 5.25
C LYS A 142 -1.85 -28.80 4.37
N MET A 143 -1.82 -29.03 3.06
CA MET A 143 -1.96 -28.00 2.04
C MET A 143 -2.81 -28.48 0.87
N ILE A 144 -3.42 -27.55 0.15
CA ILE A 144 -4.05 -27.79 -1.14
C ILE A 144 -3.13 -27.22 -2.22
N ALA A 145 -2.81 -28.05 -3.22
CA ALA A 145 -1.85 -27.72 -4.25
C ALA A 145 -2.25 -28.33 -5.59
N ALA A 146 -1.85 -27.69 -6.68
CA ALA A 146 -1.76 -28.30 -8.00
C ALA A 146 -0.28 -28.68 -8.22
N PRO A 147 0.13 -29.93 -7.97
CA PRO A 147 1.54 -30.24 -7.73
C PRO A 147 2.39 -30.31 -9.00
N LYS A 148 1.95 -31.04 -10.04
CA LYS A 148 2.76 -31.32 -11.23
C LYS A 148 1.94 -31.90 -12.39
N PRO A 149 2.48 -31.89 -13.63
CA PRO A 149 1.86 -32.55 -14.78
C PRO A 149 1.51 -34.02 -14.50
N GLY A 150 0.35 -34.45 -15.00
CA GLY A 150 -0.17 -35.81 -14.76
C GLY A 150 -0.86 -36.00 -13.41
N ASP A 151 -0.97 -34.95 -12.59
CA ASP A 151 -1.66 -34.94 -11.32
C ASP A 151 -2.86 -33.96 -11.35
N HIS A 152 -3.52 -33.79 -10.22
CA HIS A 152 -4.65 -32.88 -10.06
C HIS A 152 -4.54 -32.07 -8.77
N VAL A 153 -5.36 -31.01 -8.66
CA VAL A 153 -5.52 -30.25 -7.42
C VAL A 153 -5.99 -31.17 -6.31
N LYS A 154 -5.18 -31.32 -5.27
CA LYS A 154 -5.45 -32.23 -4.15
C LYS A 154 -4.99 -31.67 -2.82
N ILE A 155 -5.54 -32.23 -1.75
CA ILE A 155 -5.03 -32.02 -0.40
C ILE A 155 -3.92 -33.04 -0.15
N GLN A 156 -2.78 -32.57 0.33
CA GLN A 156 -1.64 -33.39 0.69
C GLN A 156 -0.95 -32.84 1.92
N SER A 157 -0.07 -33.63 2.52
CA SER A 157 0.79 -33.13 3.60
C SER A 157 1.79 -32.11 3.06
N VAL A 158 2.16 -31.14 3.90
CA VAL A 158 3.35 -30.31 3.66
C VAL A 158 4.55 -31.24 3.79
N TYR A 159 5.17 -31.57 2.65
CA TYR A 159 6.16 -32.65 2.53
C TYR A 159 7.60 -32.18 2.80
N GLU A 160 7.84 -30.88 2.78
CA GLU A 160 9.12 -30.26 3.09
C GLU A 160 8.91 -28.86 3.69
N THR A 161 9.96 -28.28 4.25
CA THR A 161 9.92 -26.91 4.78
C THR A 161 9.76 -25.91 3.63
N PRO A 162 8.72 -25.06 3.64
CA PRO A 162 8.56 -24.01 2.63
C PRO A 162 9.75 -23.03 2.64
N SER A 163 10.22 -22.62 1.47
CA SER A 163 11.25 -21.59 1.32
C SER A 163 10.73 -20.19 1.68
N ALA A 164 9.41 -19.97 1.58
CA ALA A 164 8.73 -18.81 2.13
C ALA A 164 7.27 -19.13 2.48
N ILE A 165 6.73 -18.44 3.49
CA ILE A 165 5.31 -18.47 3.85
C ILE A 165 4.76 -17.05 3.83
N ARG A 166 3.60 -16.86 3.19
CA ARG A 166 2.98 -15.54 3.00
C ARG A 166 1.54 -15.50 3.48
N ARG A 167 1.25 -14.55 4.37
CA ARG A 167 -0.12 -14.23 4.77
C ARG A 167 -0.63 -13.04 4.00
N VAL A 168 -1.66 -13.26 3.19
CA VAL A 168 -2.27 -12.24 2.34
C VAL A 168 -3.52 -11.63 2.99
N LEU A 169 -4.30 -12.43 3.72
CA LEU A 169 -5.46 -11.95 4.48
C LEU A 169 -5.16 -11.93 5.97
N ASP A 170 -5.15 -10.72 6.55
CA ASP A 170 -5.14 -10.55 7.98
C ASP A 170 -6.58 -10.58 8.50
N THR A 171 -6.93 -11.65 9.23
CA THR A 171 -8.08 -11.61 10.13
C THR A 171 -7.71 -10.70 11.30
N VAL A 172 -7.89 -9.39 11.14
CA VAL A 172 -7.71 -8.45 12.25
C VAL A 172 -8.87 -8.64 13.23
N PRO A 173 -8.63 -9.04 14.49
CA PRO A 173 -9.65 -8.94 15.52
C PRO A 173 -9.96 -7.46 15.75
N THR A 174 -11.23 -7.11 15.72
CA THR A 174 -11.75 -5.72 15.84
C THR A 174 -11.24 -4.98 17.08
N ALA A 175 -10.75 -5.70 18.10
CA ALA A 175 -10.16 -5.12 19.31
C ALA A 175 -8.78 -4.47 19.10
N ALA A 176 -7.97 -4.92 18.14
CA ALA A 176 -6.59 -4.41 17.94
C ALA A 176 -6.52 -3.06 17.19
N VAL A 177 -7.63 -2.64 16.56
CA VAL A 177 -7.69 -1.41 15.75
C VAL A 177 -7.90 -0.16 16.63
N GLN A 178 -8.43 -0.33 17.84
CA GLN A 178 -8.65 0.78 18.78
C GLN A 178 -7.38 1.15 19.57
N ASP A 179 -6.49 0.18 19.84
CA ASP A 179 -5.33 0.38 20.72
C ASP A 179 -4.05 0.84 19.99
N MET A 180 -3.95 0.62 18.68
CA MET A 180 -2.80 1.11 17.88
C MET A 180 -2.94 2.58 17.45
N SER A 181 -4.12 3.19 17.61
CA SER A 181 -4.31 4.64 17.39
C SER A 181 -3.78 5.47 18.56
N SER A 182 -3.73 4.89 19.77
CA SER A 182 -3.26 5.51 21.01
C SER A 182 -1.77 5.34 21.29
N LEU A 183 -1.08 4.42 20.59
CA LEU A 183 0.34 4.10 20.85
C LEU A 183 1.32 4.58 19.77
N ARG A 184 0.93 5.53 18.90
CA ARG A 184 1.91 6.22 18.04
C ARG A 184 2.57 7.38 18.80
N PRO A 185 3.90 7.37 19.01
CA PRO A 185 4.61 8.55 19.49
C PRO A 185 4.38 9.71 18.51
N ALA A 186 4.16 10.92 19.03
CA ALA A 186 3.90 12.12 18.24
C ALA A 186 4.98 12.41 17.16
N GLY A 187 6.19 11.85 17.32
CA GLY A 187 7.32 11.97 16.39
C GLY A 187 7.37 10.99 15.21
N LEU A 188 6.45 10.00 15.12
CA LEU A 188 6.36 9.07 13.97
C LEU A 188 5.10 9.30 13.10
N ARG A 189 4.52 10.50 13.16
CA ARG A 189 3.67 11.01 12.08
C ARG A 189 4.52 11.23 10.82
N GLY A 190 4.91 10.14 10.16
CA GLY A 190 5.44 10.18 8.79
C GLY A 190 4.36 10.70 7.86
N THR A 191 4.41 12.01 7.60
CA THR A 191 3.97 12.69 6.38
C THR A 191 2.67 12.24 5.71
N SER A 192 1.59 11.95 6.45
CA SER A 192 0.25 11.78 5.84
C SER A 192 -0.37 13.10 5.33
N GLY A 193 0.41 14.16 5.18
CA GLY A 193 0.03 15.41 4.52
C GLY A 193 0.90 15.80 3.31
N ALA A 194 1.97 15.03 3.02
CA ALA A 194 2.96 15.40 2.00
C ALA A 194 2.45 15.38 0.55
N LEU A 195 1.37 14.65 0.29
CA LEU A 195 0.71 14.54 -1.01
C LEU A 195 -0.79 14.86 -0.91
N ALA A 196 -1.21 15.63 0.10
CA ALA A 196 -2.61 16.00 0.25
C ALA A 196 -3.12 16.72 -1.02
N GLY A 197 -4.23 16.24 -1.59
CA GLY A 197 -4.80 16.78 -2.83
C GLY A 197 -4.14 16.31 -4.13
N VAL A 198 -3.10 15.47 -4.07
CA VAL A 198 -2.47 14.88 -5.27
C VAL A 198 -3.27 13.64 -5.72
N PRO A 199 -3.73 13.58 -6.98
CA PRO A 199 -4.36 12.38 -7.52
C PRO A 199 -3.44 11.17 -7.41
N TYR A 200 -4.00 9.99 -7.09
CA TYR A 200 -3.23 8.74 -6.96
C TYR A 200 -2.14 8.73 -5.88
N ALA A 201 -2.21 9.64 -4.88
CA ALA A 201 -1.23 9.73 -3.78
C ALA A 201 -0.92 8.38 -3.14
N ASN A 202 -1.95 7.56 -2.90
CA ASN A 202 -1.81 6.21 -2.34
C ASN A 202 -0.96 5.28 -3.23
N LEU A 203 -1.08 5.36 -4.55
CA LEU A 203 -0.27 4.55 -5.48
C LEU A 203 1.19 5.00 -5.46
N PHE A 204 1.45 6.31 -5.37
CA PHE A 204 2.81 6.85 -5.24
C PHE A 204 3.45 6.46 -3.92
N GLU A 205 2.70 6.50 -2.81
CA GLU A 205 3.17 6.07 -1.50
C GLU A 205 3.51 4.59 -1.48
N GLN A 206 2.62 3.74 -1.99
CA GLN A 206 2.83 2.29 -2.05
C GLN A 206 4.00 1.91 -2.94
N ALA A 207 4.07 2.45 -4.16
CA ALA A 207 5.15 2.15 -5.09
C ALA A 207 6.49 2.71 -4.60
N GLY A 208 6.47 3.92 -4.01
CA GLY A 208 7.64 4.54 -3.41
C GLY A 208 8.22 3.69 -2.28
N ALA A 209 7.38 3.27 -1.33
CA ALA A 209 7.79 2.38 -0.24
C ALA A 209 8.33 1.04 -0.75
N LYS A 210 7.69 0.46 -1.78
CA LYS A 210 8.08 -0.83 -2.35
C LYS A 210 9.44 -0.82 -3.05
N HIS A 211 9.78 0.26 -3.74
CA HIS A 211 10.99 0.33 -4.59
C HIS A 211 12.10 1.25 -4.02
N GLY A 212 11.86 1.87 -2.86
CA GLY A 212 12.82 2.80 -2.24
C GLY A 212 12.91 4.13 -2.99
N VAL A 213 11.80 4.63 -3.52
CA VAL A 213 11.71 5.89 -4.27
C VAL A 213 10.81 6.86 -3.52
N SER A 214 11.14 8.15 -3.51
CA SER A 214 10.29 9.17 -2.88
C SER A 214 8.91 9.23 -3.54
N PRO A 215 7.80 9.14 -2.78
CA PRO A 215 6.44 9.32 -3.32
C PRO A 215 6.26 10.68 -4.00
N LYS A 216 6.89 11.74 -3.46
CA LYS A 216 6.86 13.08 -4.07
C LYS A 216 7.55 13.11 -5.43
N LEU A 217 8.63 12.35 -5.59
CA LEU A 217 9.32 12.24 -6.88
C LEU A 217 8.44 11.54 -7.92
N LEU A 218 7.75 10.46 -7.55
CA LEU A 218 6.81 9.77 -8.43
C LEU A 218 5.63 10.67 -8.83
N ALA A 219 5.07 11.39 -7.86
CA ALA A 219 3.99 12.35 -8.11
C ALA A 219 4.44 13.51 -9.01
N ALA A 220 5.68 13.99 -8.87
CA ALA A 220 6.24 15.03 -9.72
C ALA A 220 6.47 14.55 -11.16
N VAL A 221 6.98 13.32 -11.33
CA VAL A 221 7.11 12.68 -12.65
C VAL A 221 5.74 12.54 -13.30
N ALA A 222 4.76 11.94 -12.61
CA ALA A 222 3.39 11.79 -13.14
C ALA A 222 2.75 13.12 -13.55
N LYS A 223 3.01 14.20 -12.78
CA LYS A 223 2.53 15.55 -13.12
C LYS A 223 3.10 16.04 -14.44
N VAL A 224 4.39 15.84 -14.68
CA VAL A 224 5.06 16.32 -15.90
C VAL A 224 4.75 15.42 -17.10
N GLU A 225 4.67 14.11 -16.89
CA GLU A 225 4.40 13.13 -17.95
C GLU A 225 2.99 13.28 -18.54
N SER A 226 1.98 13.35 -17.68
CA SER A 226 0.58 13.26 -18.12
C SER A 226 -0.34 14.31 -17.50
N GLY A 227 0.15 15.13 -16.56
CA GLY A 227 -0.71 15.99 -15.76
C GLY A 227 -1.66 15.20 -14.85
N TYR A 228 -1.33 13.94 -14.54
CA TYR A 228 -2.17 12.94 -13.87
C TYR A 228 -3.28 12.31 -14.73
N ASP A 229 -3.20 12.39 -16.07
CA ASP A 229 -4.15 11.70 -16.95
C ASP A 229 -3.74 10.23 -17.17
N PRO A 230 -4.52 9.24 -16.67
CA PRO A 230 -4.20 7.84 -16.85
C PRO A 230 -4.46 7.33 -18.27
N ARG A 231 -5.09 8.14 -19.13
CA ARG A 231 -5.41 7.80 -20.53
C ARG A 231 -4.51 8.52 -21.53
N ALA A 232 -3.53 9.30 -21.07
CA ALA A 232 -2.63 10.05 -21.94
C ALA A 232 -1.87 9.15 -22.92
N VAL A 233 -1.75 9.61 -24.17
CA VAL A 233 -0.92 8.97 -25.20
C VAL A 233 -0.10 10.04 -25.90
N SER A 234 1.24 9.90 -25.91
CA SER A 234 2.10 10.82 -26.65
C SER A 234 2.12 10.51 -28.14
N LYS A 235 2.62 11.45 -28.95
CA LYS A 235 2.85 11.22 -30.40
C LYS A 235 3.82 10.06 -30.67
N ALA A 236 4.75 9.81 -29.75
CA ALA A 236 5.71 8.71 -29.83
C ALA A 236 5.12 7.37 -29.32
N GLY A 237 3.91 7.38 -28.74
CA GLY A 237 3.23 6.20 -28.24
C GLY A 237 3.50 5.88 -26.78
N ALA A 238 4.02 6.82 -25.99
CA ALA A 238 4.11 6.68 -24.53
C ALA A 238 2.70 6.66 -23.92
N GLN A 239 2.46 5.80 -22.92
CA GLN A 239 1.10 5.50 -22.46
C GLN A 239 0.87 5.75 -20.97
N GLY A 240 -0.31 6.29 -20.69
CA GLY A 240 -0.93 6.40 -19.38
C GLY A 240 -0.23 7.36 -18.42
N LEU A 241 -0.54 7.19 -17.14
CA LEU A 241 -0.19 8.11 -16.05
C LEU A 241 1.30 8.45 -15.98
N MET A 242 2.15 7.46 -16.28
CA MET A 242 3.61 7.55 -16.19
C MET A 242 4.30 7.57 -17.56
N GLN A 243 3.54 7.71 -18.66
CA GLN A 243 4.05 7.76 -20.03
C GLN A 243 5.14 6.71 -20.32
N LEU A 244 4.86 5.45 -19.96
CA LEU A 244 5.79 4.37 -20.28
C LEU A 244 5.67 4.03 -21.77
N MET A 245 6.80 3.94 -22.46
CA MET A 245 6.86 3.37 -23.80
C MET A 245 6.44 1.89 -23.77
N PRO A 246 5.71 1.35 -24.78
CA PRO A 246 5.20 -0.02 -24.74
C PRO A 246 6.27 -1.10 -24.54
N ALA A 247 7.45 -0.93 -25.16
CA ALA A 247 8.57 -1.84 -24.96
C ALA A 247 9.10 -1.80 -23.51
N THR A 248 9.24 -0.60 -22.95
CA THR A 248 9.66 -0.37 -21.57
C THR A 248 8.64 -0.93 -20.57
N ALA A 249 7.34 -0.70 -20.81
CA ALA A 249 6.25 -1.24 -19.99
C ALA A 249 6.34 -2.78 -19.90
N ARG A 250 6.49 -3.47 -21.04
CA ARG A 250 6.67 -4.93 -21.08
C ARG A 250 7.90 -5.38 -20.29
N GLY A 251 9.05 -4.72 -20.46
CA GLY A 251 10.28 -5.04 -19.71
C GLY A 251 10.14 -4.84 -18.19
N LEU A 252 9.24 -3.95 -17.76
CA LEU A 252 8.94 -3.69 -16.36
C LEU A 252 7.88 -4.63 -15.78
N GLY A 253 7.23 -5.46 -16.61
CA GLY A 253 6.10 -6.31 -16.22
C GLY A 253 4.77 -5.56 -16.13
N VAL A 254 4.63 -4.45 -16.85
CA VAL A 254 3.40 -3.67 -16.99
C VAL A 254 2.65 -4.19 -18.21
N ASN A 255 1.54 -4.89 -17.98
CA ASN A 255 0.71 -5.46 -19.04
C ASN A 255 -0.26 -4.42 -19.62
N ASN A 256 -0.68 -3.46 -18.79
CA ASN A 256 -1.52 -2.35 -19.22
C ASN A 256 -0.97 -1.03 -18.64
N ALA A 257 -0.39 -0.18 -19.48
CA ALA A 257 0.16 1.11 -19.07
C ALA A 257 -0.93 2.17 -18.78
N PHE A 258 -2.18 1.92 -19.20
CA PHE A 258 -3.34 2.75 -18.84
C PHE A 258 -3.91 2.42 -17.46
N ASP A 259 -3.47 1.32 -16.84
CA ASP A 259 -3.78 1.01 -15.46
C ASP A 259 -2.83 1.81 -14.53
N PRO A 260 -3.34 2.75 -13.71
CA PRO A 260 -2.49 3.62 -12.88
C PRO A 260 -1.60 2.84 -11.91
N ALA A 261 -2.10 1.74 -11.33
CA ALA A 261 -1.34 0.97 -10.35
C ALA A 261 -0.15 0.25 -11.00
N GLN A 262 -0.36 -0.38 -12.16
CA GLN A 262 0.71 -0.99 -12.94
C GLN A 262 1.70 0.05 -13.46
N ALA A 263 1.22 1.16 -14.02
CA ALA A 263 2.06 2.23 -14.54
C ALA A 263 2.97 2.83 -13.45
N VAL A 264 2.40 3.17 -12.28
CA VAL A 264 3.14 3.76 -11.16
C VAL A 264 4.14 2.76 -10.58
N ASN A 265 3.76 1.49 -10.40
CA ASN A 265 4.69 0.47 -9.91
C ASN A 265 5.83 0.18 -10.90
N GLY A 266 5.55 0.17 -12.21
CA GLY A 266 6.56 0.02 -13.25
C GLY A 266 7.52 1.21 -13.30
N ALA A 267 6.98 2.43 -13.29
CA ALA A 267 7.75 3.65 -13.25
C ALA A 267 8.64 3.76 -12.00
N ALA A 268 8.12 3.38 -10.83
CA ALA A 268 8.91 3.34 -9.60
C ALA A 268 10.07 2.35 -9.69
N LYS A 269 9.85 1.16 -10.28
CA LYS A 269 10.91 0.18 -10.53
C LYS A 269 12.00 0.74 -11.44
N LEU A 270 11.60 1.40 -12.54
CA LEU A 270 12.51 2.01 -13.52
C LEU A 270 13.32 3.14 -12.88
N LEU A 271 12.65 4.04 -12.17
CA LEU A 271 13.30 5.17 -11.51
C LEU A 271 14.24 4.70 -10.40
N ALA A 272 13.88 3.65 -9.66
CA ALA A 272 14.77 3.02 -8.68
C ALA A 272 16.03 2.45 -9.33
N SER A 273 15.95 1.82 -10.51
CA SER A 273 17.16 1.38 -11.22
C SER A 273 18.05 2.55 -11.62
N HIS A 274 17.48 3.63 -12.17
CA HIS A 274 18.28 4.78 -12.57
C HIS A 274 18.88 5.52 -11.37
N LEU A 275 18.18 5.61 -10.24
CA LEU A 275 18.74 6.20 -9.01
C LEU A 275 19.91 5.39 -8.46
N ARG A 276 19.85 4.04 -8.54
CA ARG A 276 21.00 3.18 -8.15
C ARG A 276 22.17 3.31 -9.12
N GLU A 277 21.88 3.39 -10.40
CA GLU A 277 22.86 3.45 -11.48
C GLU A 277 23.61 4.79 -11.49
N PHE A 278 22.88 5.90 -11.51
CA PHE A 278 23.46 7.24 -11.67
C PHE A 278 23.73 7.96 -10.35
N LYS A 279 23.16 7.48 -9.22
CA LYS A 279 23.31 8.09 -7.88
C LYS A 279 22.98 9.59 -7.82
N SER A 280 22.18 10.05 -8.78
CA SER A 280 21.87 11.46 -9.01
C SER A 280 20.44 11.58 -9.52
N VAL A 281 19.62 12.36 -8.83
CA VAL A 281 18.21 12.58 -9.22
C VAL A 281 18.10 13.23 -10.61
N PRO A 282 18.84 14.31 -10.95
CA PRO A 282 18.81 14.88 -12.30
C PRO A 282 19.15 13.87 -13.40
N LEU A 283 20.17 13.02 -13.20
CA LEU A 283 20.56 12.02 -14.18
C LEU A 283 19.55 10.87 -14.27
N ALA A 284 18.94 10.48 -13.15
CA ALA A 284 17.88 9.49 -13.16
C ALA A 284 16.61 9.97 -13.90
N LEU A 285 16.27 11.26 -13.76
CA LEU A 285 15.20 11.89 -14.52
C LEU A 285 15.53 12.02 -16.01
N ALA A 286 16.78 12.37 -16.34
CA ALA A 286 17.24 12.38 -17.73
C ALA A 286 17.16 10.97 -18.35
N ALA A 287 17.57 9.93 -17.60
CA ALA A 287 17.48 8.54 -18.03
C ALA A 287 16.04 8.06 -18.19
N TYR A 288 15.11 8.56 -17.37
CA TYR A 288 13.69 8.25 -17.48
C TYR A 288 13.10 8.76 -18.82
N ASN A 289 13.44 9.98 -19.22
CA ASN A 289 12.96 10.59 -20.46
C ASN A 289 13.73 10.14 -21.73
N ALA A 290 15.07 10.08 -21.66
CA ALA A 290 15.94 9.83 -22.81
C ALA A 290 16.53 8.41 -22.89
N GLY A 291 16.34 7.61 -21.84
CA GLY A 291 16.99 6.30 -21.67
C GLY A 291 18.39 6.40 -21.05
N GLY A 292 18.74 5.42 -20.20
CA GLY A 292 20.04 5.37 -19.51
C GLY A 292 21.25 5.29 -20.46
N GLY A 293 21.10 4.64 -21.62
CA GLY A 293 22.17 4.59 -22.62
C GLY A 293 22.57 5.96 -23.17
N ALA A 294 21.62 6.90 -23.30
CA ALA A 294 21.93 8.27 -23.69
C ALA A 294 22.70 9.01 -22.59
N VAL A 295 22.29 8.83 -21.33
CA VAL A 295 22.98 9.44 -20.18
C VAL A 295 24.43 8.96 -20.08
N HIS A 296 24.69 7.66 -20.26
CA HIS A 296 26.05 7.12 -20.33
C HIS A 296 26.86 7.66 -21.51
N LYS A 297 26.25 7.72 -22.70
CA LYS A 297 26.92 8.20 -23.91
C LYS A 297 27.41 9.65 -23.78
N TYR A 298 26.63 10.50 -23.12
CA TYR A 298 26.94 11.92 -22.96
C TYR A 298 27.57 12.27 -21.61
N ASP A 299 27.81 11.27 -20.75
CA ASP A 299 28.33 11.44 -19.38
C ASP A 299 27.57 12.52 -18.58
N GLY A 300 26.25 12.55 -18.73
CA GLY A 300 25.44 13.65 -18.22
C GLY A 300 24.04 13.72 -18.81
N ILE A 301 23.37 14.85 -18.61
CA ILE A 301 22.08 15.11 -19.25
C ILE A 301 22.33 15.26 -20.76
N PRO A 302 21.75 14.40 -21.62
CA PRO A 302 22.01 14.45 -23.05
C PRO A 302 21.56 15.80 -23.65
N PRO A 303 22.19 16.28 -24.73
CA PRO A 303 21.86 17.56 -25.38
C PRO A 303 20.57 17.47 -26.22
N PHE A 304 19.55 16.79 -25.69
CA PHE A 304 18.22 16.73 -26.26
C PHE A 304 17.39 17.84 -25.63
N ALA A 305 16.87 18.76 -26.46
CA ALA A 305 16.11 19.91 -25.98
C ALA A 305 14.92 19.51 -25.08
N GLU A 306 14.27 18.38 -25.40
CA GLU A 306 13.21 17.82 -24.57
C GLU A 306 13.71 17.44 -23.18
N THR A 307 14.80 16.68 -23.09
CA THR A 307 15.36 16.19 -21.82
C THR A 307 15.93 17.32 -20.97
N GLN A 308 16.61 18.28 -21.58
CA GLN A 308 17.12 19.48 -20.90
C GLN A 308 15.98 20.34 -20.31
N ALA A 309 14.81 20.36 -20.96
CA ALA A 309 13.63 21.01 -20.42
C ALA A 309 12.85 20.14 -19.41
N TYR A 310 12.89 18.81 -19.56
CA TYR A 310 12.16 17.85 -18.74
C TYR A 310 12.67 17.84 -17.29
N VAL A 311 13.99 17.70 -17.10
CA VAL A 311 14.61 17.61 -15.76
C VAL A 311 14.22 18.78 -14.84
N PRO A 312 14.40 20.05 -15.23
CA PRO A 312 14.01 21.18 -14.36
C PRO A 312 12.50 21.29 -14.16
N LYS A 313 11.67 20.86 -15.13
CA LYS A 313 10.20 20.80 -14.95
C LYS A 313 9.81 19.84 -13.83
N VAL A 314 10.39 18.64 -13.80
CA VAL A 314 10.11 17.65 -12.74
C VAL A 314 10.65 18.15 -11.40
N GLN A 315 11.84 18.75 -11.36
CA GLN A 315 12.38 19.31 -10.11
C GLN A 315 11.51 20.44 -9.56
N LYS A 316 10.97 21.31 -10.44
CA LYS A 316 10.02 22.35 -10.04
C LYS A 316 8.72 21.74 -9.49
N ALA A 317 8.18 20.71 -10.15
CA ALA A 317 6.99 20.01 -9.65
C ALA A 317 7.26 19.32 -8.29
N LEU A 318 8.45 18.74 -8.11
CA LEU A 318 8.87 18.14 -6.85
C LEU A 318 8.97 19.17 -5.72
N ALA A 319 9.56 20.34 -5.99
CA ALA A 319 9.65 21.42 -5.01
C ALA A 319 8.27 21.93 -4.58
N ALA A 320 7.32 22.01 -5.51
CA ALA A 320 5.93 22.42 -5.21
C ALA A 320 5.19 21.44 -4.29
N LEU A 321 5.58 20.15 -4.28
CA LEU A 321 5.06 19.14 -3.36
C LEU A 321 5.79 19.15 -2.00
N GLY A 322 6.80 19.99 -1.84
CA GLY A 322 7.68 20.10 -0.68
C GLY A 322 7.33 21.21 0.31
N GLY A 323 6.34 22.06 -0.03
CA GLY A 323 5.87 23.17 0.81
C GLY A 323 4.99 22.75 1.97
#